data_AF-A0A946S4V2-F1
#
_entry.id   AF-A0A946S4V2-F1
#
_cell.length_a   1.000
_cell.length_b   1.000
_cell.length_c   1.000
_cell.angle_alpha   90.00
_cell.angle_beta   90.00
_cell.angle_gamma   90.00
#
_symmetry.space_group_name_H-M   'P 1'
#
loop_
_entity.id
_entity.type
_entity.pdbx_description
1 polymer ?
#
loop_
_entity_poly.entity_id
_entity_poly.type
_entity_poly.pdbx_seq_one_letter_code
_entity_poly.pdbx_strand_id
1 'polypeptide(L)' 'IYSCPFIATQDLGKTFDDGSFSVLGRFDNSDVRGCNLLVQ' A
#
# COMPACT_ATOMS: atom_id res chain seq x y z
N ILE A 1 8.77 -3.49 25.12
CA ILE A 1 7.92 -2.81 24.11
C ILE A 1 8.86 -2.32 23.03
N TYR A 2 8.84 -2.94 21.85
CA TYR A 2 9.66 -2.55 20.71
C TYR A 2 8.76 -1.87 19.68
N SER A 3 9.18 -0.75 19.12
CA SER A 3 8.48 -0.15 17.97
C SER A 3 8.68 -1.04 16.75
N CYS A 4 7.60 -1.42 16.07
CA CYS A 4 7.70 -2.08 14.78
C CYS A 4 7.87 -1.01 13.69
N PRO A 5 8.88 -1.09 12.81
CA PRO A 5 8.97 -0.21 11.66
C PRO A 5 7.76 -0.43 10.76
N PHE A 6 7.08 0.66 10.41
CA PHE A 6 5.91 0.65 9.54
C PHE A 6 6.20 1.45 8.28
N ILE A 7 5.78 0.91 7.13
CA ILE A 7 5.86 1.59 5.84
C ILE A 7 4.42 1.91 5.42
N ALA A 8 4.07 3.19 5.46
CA ALA A 8 2.80 3.67 4.93
C ALA A 8 2.87 3.70 3.40
N THR A 9 2.24 2.73 2.73
CA THR A 9 2.37 2.58 1.26
C THR A 9 1.50 3.54 0.45
N GLN A 10 0.53 4.20 1.10
CA GLN A 10 -0.49 5.03 0.44
C GLN A 10 -1.36 4.24 -0.57
N ASP A 11 -1.48 2.93 -0.36
CA ASP A 11 -2.42 2.06 -1.05
C ASP A 11 -3.82 2.17 -0.44
N LEU A 12 -4.84 2.25 -1.30
CA LEU A 12 -6.21 2.03 -0.89
C LEU A 12 -6.49 0.53 -0.88
N GLY A 13 -7.00 0.03 0.24
CA GLY A 13 -7.33 -1.39 0.40
C GLY A 13 -8.75 -1.61 0.90
N LYS A 14 -9.29 -2.79 0.62
CA LYS A 14 -10.53 -3.30 1.23
C LYS A 14 -10.25 -4.66 1.86
N THR A 15 -10.66 -4.83 3.11
CA THR A 15 -10.64 -6.11 3.84
C THR A 15 -11.97 -6.82 3.72
N PHE A 16 -11.94 -8.14 3.84
CA PHE A 16 -13.11 -9.02 3.80
C PHE A 16 -13.21 -9.83 5.09
N ASP A 17 -14.41 -10.35 5.38
CA ASP A 17 -14.70 -11.05 6.64
C ASP A 17 -13.94 -12.38 6.78
N ASP A 18 -13.48 -12.96 5.66
CA ASP A 18 -12.64 -14.16 5.62
C ASP A 18 -11.15 -13.87 5.93
N GLY A 19 -10.81 -12.62 6.23
CA GLY A 19 -9.46 -12.17 6.54
C GLY A 19 -8.61 -11.85 5.30
N SER A 20 -9.17 -11.99 4.09
CA SER A 20 -8.49 -11.54 2.88
C SER A 20 -8.58 -10.02 2.71
N PHE A 21 -7.75 -9.48 1.80
CA PHE A 21 -7.83 -8.08 1.40
C PHE A 21 -7.50 -7.92 -0.08
N SER A 22 -7.88 -6.78 -0.65
CA SER A 22 -7.52 -6.41 -2.01
C SER A 22 -7.02 -4.97 -2.06
N VAL A 23 -6.01 -4.73 -2.90
CA VAL A 23 -5.51 -3.40 -3.23
C VAL A 23 -6.38 -2.82 -4.35
N LEU A 24 -6.97 -1.66 -4.12
CA LEU A 24 -7.89 -0.98 -5.03
C LEU A 24 -7.19 0.05 -5.93
N GLY A 25 -5.95 0.43 -5.58
CA GLY A 25 -5.14 1.41 -6.31
C GLY A 25 -4.38 2.34 -5.36
N ARG A 26 -3.59 3.25 -5.92
CA ARG A 26 -2.86 4.28 -5.17
C ARG A 26 -3.73 5.52 -4.93
N PHE A 27 -3.45 6.24 -3.84
CA PHE A 27 -4.14 7.49 -3.52
C PHE A 27 -3.84 8.61 -4.54
N ASP A 28 -2.64 8.60 -5.13
CA ASP A 28 -2.21 9.51 -6.18
C ASP A 28 -2.26 8.85 -7.58
N ASN A 29 -2.34 9.67 -8.63
CA ASN A 29 -2.31 9.23 -10.03
C ASN A 29 -0.88 8.78 -10.48
N SER A 30 -0.07 8.26 -9.56
CA SER A 30 1.32 7.82 -9.84
C SER A 30 1.38 6.57 -10.72
N ASP A 31 0.27 5.84 -10.86
CA ASP A 31 0.15 4.57 -11.60
C ASP A 31 0.18 4.71 -13.13
N VAL A 32 0.23 5.91 -13.72
CA VAL A 32 0.31 6.03 -15.20
C VAL A 32 1.55 5.34 -15.76
N ARG A 33 2.61 5.21 -14.96
CA ARG A 33 3.78 4.38 -15.28
C ARG A 33 4.33 3.79 -13.99
N GLY A 34 4.16 2.49 -13.78
CA GLY A 34 4.61 1.73 -12.59
C GLY A 34 6.12 1.74 -12.37
N CYS A 35 6.68 2.91 -12.08
CA CYS A 35 8.06 3.09 -11.70
C CYS A 35 8.17 2.82 -10.19
N ASN A 36 9.07 1.92 -9.80
CA ASN A 36 9.39 1.67 -8.41
C ASN A 36 10.02 2.93 -7.79
N LEU A 37 9.33 3.57 -6.84
CA LEU A 37 9.80 4.77 -6.13
C LEU A 37 10.55 4.44 -4.82
N LEU A 38 10.76 3.15 -4.49
CA LEU A 38 11.73 2.75 -3.46
C LEU A 38 13.14 2.93 -4.02
N VAL A 39 13.57 4.18 -4.10
CA VAL A 39 14.97 4.56 -4.35
C VAL A 39 15.61 4.86 -3.00
N GLN A 40 16.83 4.35 -2.81
CA GLN A 40 17.65 4.50 -1.60
C GLN A 40 17.97 5.95 -1.26
#